data_AF-A0A834BFH8-F1
#
_entry.id   AF-A0A834BFH8-F1
#
_cell.length_a   1.000
_cell.length_b   1.000
_cell.length_c   1.000
_cell.angle_alpha   90.00
_cell.angle_beta   90.00
_cell.angle_gamma   90.00
#
_symmetry.space_group_name_H-M   'P 1'
#
loop_
_entity.id
_entity.type
_entity.pdbx_description
1 polymer ?
#
loop_
_entity_poly.entity_id
_entity_poly.type
_entity_poly.pdbx_seq_one_letter_code
_entity_poly.pdbx_strand_id
1 'polypeptide(L)'
;MSSAPNGRKKRPSRSTRSSIFQLSKPQLQSGEWERRGSGSDCTHKTQRTLDDCKMLVQEFNTQVALFRELVISIGDVSVSCPSLRTEMHKTRTRGCEMARQAHQKLAAISGPEDGEIHPEICRLYIQLQCCLEMYTTEMLKSICLLGSLQFHRKGIYT
;
A
#
# COMPACT_ATOMS: atom_id res chain seq x y z
N MET A 1 -30.90 26.95 37.89
CA MET A 1 -30.73 28.20 37.13
C MET A 1 -29.25 28.38 36.85
N SER A 2 -28.85 28.44 35.58
CA SER A 2 -27.71 29.21 35.08
C SER A 2 -27.67 29.06 33.56
N SER A 3 -27.72 30.20 32.89
CA SER A 3 -27.97 30.40 31.46
C SER A 3 -26.70 30.26 30.60
N ALA A 4 -26.88 29.97 29.30
CA ALA A 4 -25.84 29.93 28.26
C ALA A 4 -25.28 31.34 27.92
N PRO A 5 -24.22 31.46 27.08
CA PRO A 5 -24.53 31.63 25.66
C PRO A 5 -23.52 31.05 24.63
N ASN A 6 -24.10 30.74 23.47
CA ASN A 6 -23.49 30.44 22.17
C ASN A 6 -22.58 31.56 21.64
N GLY A 7 -21.45 31.19 21.02
CA GLY A 7 -20.54 32.11 20.33
C GLY A 7 -20.10 31.59 18.95
N ARG A 8 -20.93 31.81 17.93
CA ARG A 8 -20.65 31.54 16.50
C ARG A 8 -19.70 32.60 15.95
N LYS A 9 -18.39 32.30 15.78
CA LYS A 9 -17.46 33.25 15.14
C LYS A 9 -17.70 33.31 13.63
N LYS A 10 -18.19 34.47 13.18
CA LYS A 10 -18.38 34.82 11.77
C LYS A 10 -17.06 35.22 11.12
N ARG A 11 -16.94 34.83 9.84
CA ARG A 11 -15.98 35.24 8.82
C ARG A 11 -15.98 36.77 8.63
N PRO A 12 -14.84 37.46 8.53
CA PRO A 12 -14.81 38.83 8.03
C PRO A 12 -14.84 38.84 6.48
N SER A 13 -15.69 39.68 5.93
CA SER A 13 -15.65 40.15 4.53
C SER A 13 -15.82 41.68 4.53
N ARG A 14 -15.32 42.33 3.48
CA ARG A 14 -15.06 43.78 3.23
C ARG A 14 -13.72 44.30 3.77
N SER A 15 -12.95 45.09 3.01
CA SER A 15 -13.42 46.28 2.29
C SER A 15 -12.70 46.61 0.96
N THR A 16 -13.42 47.40 0.17
CA THR A 16 -13.22 47.87 -1.21
C THR A 16 -12.33 49.13 -1.28
N ARG A 17 -11.77 49.38 -2.49
CA ARG A 17 -11.30 50.68 -3.08
C ARG A 17 -9.83 50.99 -2.74
N SER A 18 -8.89 51.18 -3.68
CA SER A 18 -8.76 52.05 -4.87
C SER A 18 -7.49 51.61 -5.65
N SER A 19 -7.10 51.99 -6.86
CA SER A 19 -7.63 52.70 -8.04
C SER A 19 -6.42 52.84 -8.99
N ILE A 20 -6.65 52.69 -10.31
CA ILE A 20 -5.84 53.21 -11.43
C ILE A 20 -4.40 52.70 -11.58
N PHE A 21 -4.16 51.83 -12.56
CA PHE A 21 -3.21 52.06 -13.67
C PHE A 21 -3.63 51.19 -14.87
N GLN A 22 -4.25 51.81 -15.86
CA GLN A 22 -4.30 51.31 -17.23
C GLN A 22 -2.91 51.53 -17.84
N LEU A 23 -2.25 50.46 -18.31
CA LEU A 23 -1.15 50.61 -19.26
C LEU A 23 -1.17 49.44 -20.25
N SER A 24 -1.68 49.78 -21.44
CA SER A 24 -1.48 49.25 -22.79
C SER A 24 -0.69 47.94 -22.98
N LYS A 25 -1.34 46.97 -23.67
CA LYS A 25 -0.73 45.84 -24.40
C LYS A 25 0.26 46.31 -25.48
N PRO A 26 1.23 45.45 -25.82
CA PRO A 26 1.28 44.95 -27.21
C PRO A 26 1.16 43.42 -27.28
N GLN A 27 0.55 42.94 -28.36
CA GLN A 27 0.53 41.54 -28.77
C GLN A 27 1.92 41.08 -29.22
N LEU A 28 2.34 39.89 -28.78
CA LEU A 28 3.37 39.09 -29.46
C LEU A 28 2.93 37.62 -29.48
N GLN A 29 2.75 37.12 -30.71
CA GLN A 29 2.96 35.74 -31.21
C GLN A 29 2.42 34.59 -30.34
N SER A 30 1.29 33.97 -30.72
CA SER A 30 1.24 32.93 -31.77
C SER A 30 2.35 31.88 -31.61
N GLY A 31 2.24 31.07 -30.55
CA GLY A 31 2.82 29.74 -30.49
C GLY A 31 1.68 28.73 -30.52
N GLU A 32 1.34 28.25 -31.72
CA GLU A 32 0.53 27.05 -31.92
C GLU A 32 1.26 25.89 -31.23
N TRP A 33 0.81 25.51 -30.04
CA TRP A 33 1.20 24.26 -29.40
C TRP A 33 0.29 23.13 -29.90
N GLU A 34 0.10 23.03 -31.20
CA GLU A 34 -0.57 21.87 -31.76
C GLU A 34 0.39 20.70 -31.92
N ARG A 35 -0.07 19.58 -31.37
CA ARG A 35 0.42 18.20 -31.52
C ARG A 35 1.64 17.81 -30.70
N ARG A 36 1.36 17.38 -29.46
CA ARG A 36 1.68 15.99 -29.06
C ARG A 36 0.53 15.39 -28.27
N GLY A 37 -0.24 14.50 -28.91
CA GLY A 37 -1.23 13.64 -28.28
C GLY A 37 -0.58 12.59 -27.38
N SER A 38 0.14 13.02 -26.33
CA SER A 38 0.91 12.16 -25.44
C SER A 38 0.35 12.11 -24.01
N GLY A 39 -0.57 13.01 -23.65
CA GLY A 39 -1.19 13.05 -22.32
C GLY A 39 -2.23 11.95 -22.07
N SER A 40 -2.92 11.51 -23.13
CA SER A 40 -3.89 10.41 -23.04
C SER A 40 -3.17 9.06 -22.84
N ASP A 41 -2.06 8.81 -23.55
CA ASP A 41 -1.32 7.55 -23.42
C ASP A 41 -0.60 7.42 -22.06
N CYS A 42 -0.07 8.51 -21.50
CA CYS A 42 0.57 8.50 -20.17
C CYS A 42 -0.44 8.13 -19.07
N THR A 43 -1.61 8.78 -19.07
CA THR A 43 -2.65 8.55 -18.06
C THR A 43 -3.23 7.13 -18.14
N HIS A 44 -3.45 6.60 -19.35
CA HIS A 44 -3.87 5.20 -19.53
C HIS A 44 -2.80 4.20 -19.06
N LYS A 45 -1.51 4.49 -19.27
CA LYS A 45 -0.41 3.64 -18.82
C LYS A 45 -0.27 3.62 -17.30
N THR A 46 -0.39 4.78 -16.65
CA THR A 46 -0.38 4.89 -15.18
C THR A 46 -1.58 4.17 -14.58
N GLN A 47 -2.77 4.31 -15.16
CA GLN A 47 -3.98 3.61 -14.71
C GLN A 47 -3.84 2.09 -14.80
N ARG A 48 -3.33 1.55 -15.91
CA ARG A 48 -3.07 0.11 -16.04
C ARG A 48 -2.06 -0.38 -14.99
N THR A 49 -1.02 0.40 -14.73
CA THR A 49 0.00 0.05 -13.72
C THR A 49 -0.57 0.10 -12.30
N LEU A 50 -1.48 1.04 -12.03
CA LEU A 50 -2.21 1.11 -10.77
C LEU A 50 -3.11 -0.12 -10.56
N ASP A 51 -3.81 -0.56 -11.61
CA ASP A 51 -4.65 -1.76 -11.56
C ASP A 51 -3.83 -3.04 -11.36
N ASP A 52 -2.66 -3.13 -12.00
CA ASP A 52 -1.65 -4.17 -11.71
C ASP A 52 -1.22 -4.17 -10.23
N CYS A 53 -0.99 -2.99 -9.64
CA CYS A 53 -0.60 -2.88 -8.24
C CYS A 53 -1.72 -3.36 -7.31
N LYS A 54 -2.97 -3.01 -7.60
CA LYS A 54 -4.15 -3.51 -6.86
C LYS A 54 -4.20 -5.03 -6.86
N MET A 55 -4.02 -5.64 -8.03
CA MET A 55 -4.02 -7.09 -8.17
C MET A 55 -2.88 -7.74 -7.37
N LEU A 56 -1.67 -7.17 -7.42
CA LEU A 56 -0.52 -7.69 -6.68
C LEU A 56 -0.71 -7.61 -5.15
N VAL A 57 -1.23 -6.48 -4.65
CA VAL A 57 -1.49 -6.30 -3.21
C VAL A 57 -2.59 -7.27 -2.75
N GLN A 58 -3.63 -7.47 -3.56
CA GLN A 58 -4.69 -8.44 -3.26
C GLN A 58 -4.16 -9.88 -3.26
N GLU A 59 -3.38 -10.28 -4.26
CA GLU A 59 -2.81 -11.63 -4.32
C GLU A 59 -1.81 -11.85 -3.18
N PHE A 60 -1.05 -10.83 -2.78
CA PHE A 60 -0.19 -10.93 -1.61
C PHE A 60 -1.01 -11.13 -0.32
N ASN A 61 -2.14 -10.43 -0.16
CA ASN A 61 -3.05 -10.65 0.97
C ASN A 61 -3.59 -12.10 1.01
N THR A 62 -3.94 -12.67 -0.14
CA THR A 62 -4.30 -14.09 -0.25
C THR A 62 -3.14 -15.00 0.20
N GLN A 63 -1.91 -14.67 -0.20
CA GLN A 63 -0.71 -15.39 0.23
C GLN A 63 -0.48 -15.32 1.75
N VAL A 64 -0.79 -14.19 2.38
CA VAL A 64 -0.76 -14.05 3.85
C VAL A 64 -1.79 -14.97 4.51
N ALA A 65 -3.01 -15.04 3.96
CA ALA A 65 -4.06 -15.93 4.47
C ALA A 65 -3.64 -17.41 4.35
N LEU A 66 -3.14 -17.83 3.19
CA LEU A 66 -2.63 -19.19 2.97
C LEU A 66 -1.50 -19.54 3.94
N PHE A 67 -0.55 -18.62 4.15
CA PHE A 67 0.53 -18.87 5.10
C PHE A 67 0.01 -19.01 6.54
N ARG A 68 -0.98 -18.18 6.94
CA ARG A 68 -1.63 -18.30 8.25
C ARG A 68 -2.32 -19.64 8.44
N GLU A 69 -2.99 -20.18 7.43
CA GLU A 69 -3.58 -21.53 7.49
C GLU A 69 -2.51 -22.61 7.70
N LEU A 70 -1.34 -22.48 7.06
CA LEU A 70 -0.22 -23.38 7.32
C LEU A 70 0.33 -23.23 8.75
N VAL A 71 0.37 -22.02 9.29
CA VAL A 71 0.77 -21.77 10.69
C VAL A 71 -0.21 -22.45 11.66
N ILE A 72 -1.52 -22.33 11.41
CA ILE A 72 -2.56 -23.02 12.19
C ILE A 72 -2.35 -24.53 12.11
N SER A 73 -2.10 -25.06 10.91
CA SER A 73 -1.85 -26.49 10.68
C SER A 73 -0.65 -27.04 11.46
N ILE A 74 0.34 -26.19 11.85
CA ILE A 74 1.41 -26.62 12.76
C ILE A 74 0.83 -27.01 14.13
N GLY A 75 -0.12 -26.24 14.64
CA GLY A 75 -0.76 -26.50 15.93
C GLY A 75 -1.59 -27.78 15.95
N ASP A 76 -2.11 -28.20 14.79
CA ASP A 76 -2.92 -29.42 14.65
C ASP A 76 -2.08 -30.70 14.53
N VAL A 77 -0.79 -30.59 14.23
CA VAL A 77 0.13 -31.74 14.12
C VAL A 77 0.92 -31.95 15.41
N SER A 78 0.90 -33.19 15.93
CA SER A 78 1.63 -33.57 17.15
C SER A 78 3.11 -33.88 16.93
N VAL A 79 3.53 -34.08 15.67
CA VAL A 79 4.89 -34.42 15.27
C VAL A 79 5.32 -33.62 14.04
N SER A 80 6.64 -33.45 13.88
CA SER A 80 7.19 -32.71 12.74
C SER A 80 6.82 -33.39 11.40
N CYS A 81 6.12 -32.66 10.53
CA CYS A 81 5.71 -33.10 9.21
C CYS A 81 6.60 -32.46 8.11
N PRO A 82 7.43 -33.24 7.38
CA PRO A 82 8.32 -32.69 6.35
C PRO A 82 7.59 -32.02 5.18
N SER A 83 6.45 -32.56 4.74
CA SER A 83 5.66 -31.97 3.65
C SER A 83 5.10 -30.60 4.04
N LEU A 84 4.59 -30.45 5.27
CA LEU A 84 4.16 -29.15 5.79
C LEU A 84 5.31 -28.14 5.81
N ARG A 85 6.51 -28.54 6.28
CA ARG A 85 7.69 -27.65 6.26
C ARG A 85 8.07 -27.21 4.85
N THR A 86 7.99 -28.11 3.88
CA THR A 86 8.25 -27.81 2.46
C THR A 86 7.23 -26.81 1.91
N GLU A 87 5.94 -27.05 2.13
CA GLU A 87 4.88 -26.13 1.67
C GLU A 87 4.97 -24.76 2.36
N MET A 88 5.28 -24.72 3.66
CA MET A 88 5.55 -23.46 4.35
C MET A 88 6.74 -22.73 3.76
N HIS A 89 7.84 -23.41 3.46
CA HIS A 89 9.00 -22.78 2.85
C HIS A 89 8.68 -22.22 1.45
N LYS A 90 7.99 -22.99 0.61
CA LYS A 90 7.56 -22.58 -0.72
C LYS A 90 6.62 -21.37 -0.66
N THR A 91 5.61 -21.43 0.21
CA THR A 91 4.64 -20.35 0.45
C THR A 91 5.34 -19.10 0.95
N ARG A 92 6.31 -19.26 1.87
CA ARG A 92 7.14 -18.17 2.38
C ARG A 92 7.88 -17.45 1.25
N THR A 93 8.62 -18.21 0.45
CA THR A 93 9.44 -17.69 -0.66
C THR A 93 8.59 -16.97 -1.70
N ARG A 94 7.44 -17.55 -2.09
CA ARG A 94 6.48 -16.90 -2.99
C ARG A 94 6.01 -15.56 -2.42
N GLY A 95 5.59 -15.52 -1.15
CA GLY A 95 5.10 -14.29 -0.53
C GLY A 95 6.16 -13.20 -0.42
N CYS A 96 7.44 -13.54 -0.17
CA CYS A 96 8.52 -12.56 -0.20
C CYS A 96 8.71 -11.93 -1.59
N GLU A 97 8.67 -12.76 -2.64
CA GLU A 97 8.80 -12.27 -4.02
C GLU A 97 7.63 -11.38 -4.43
N MET A 98 6.41 -11.77 -4.06
CA MET A 98 5.21 -10.98 -4.29
C MET A 98 5.23 -9.62 -3.60
N ALA A 99 5.61 -9.59 -2.31
CA ALA A 99 5.73 -8.34 -1.57
C ALA A 99 6.76 -7.40 -2.20
N ARG A 100 7.91 -7.94 -2.62
CA ARG A 100 8.95 -7.20 -3.33
C ARG A 100 8.42 -6.62 -4.64
N GLN A 101 7.72 -7.42 -5.43
CA GLN A 101 7.14 -7.00 -6.71
C GLN A 101 6.08 -5.90 -6.52
N ALA A 102 5.17 -6.07 -5.56
CA ALA A 102 4.14 -5.08 -5.24
C ALA A 102 4.77 -3.74 -4.83
N HIS A 103 5.76 -3.77 -3.95
CA HIS A 103 6.48 -2.57 -3.52
C HIS A 103 7.19 -1.87 -4.69
N GLN A 104 7.88 -2.63 -5.55
CA GLN A 104 8.60 -2.07 -6.70
C GLN A 104 7.65 -1.43 -7.72
N LYS A 105 6.54 -2.09 -8.05
CA LYS A 105 5.55 -1.53 -8.98
C LYS A 105 4.89 -0.28 -8.41
N LEU A 106 4.53 -0.28 -7.12
CA LEU A 106 3.98 0.91 -6.46
C LEU A 106 4.99 2.06 -6.48
N ALA A 107 6.25 1.81 -6.10
CA ALA A 107 7.30 2.82 -6.10
C ALA A 107 7.52 3.46 -7.48
N ALA A 108 7.35 2.69 -8.56
CA ALA A 108 7.50 3.20 -9.92
C ALA A 108 6.40 4.20 -10.34
N ILE A 109 5.22 4.16 -9.70
CA ILE A 109 4.09 5.06 -10.00
C ILE A 109 3.86 6.15 -8.95
N SER A 110 4.61 6.13 -7.85
CA SER A 110 4.53 7.12 -6.75
C SER A 110 5.16 8.48 -7.10
N GLY A 111 5.71 8.64 -8.30
CA GLY A 111 6.32 9.88 -8.75
C GLY A 111 5.29 11.02 -8.92
N PRO A 112 5.66 12.27 -8.60
CA PRO A 112 4.77 13.40 -8.78
C PRO A 112 4.63 13.72 -10.27
N GLU A 113 3.49 13.40 -10.88
CA GLU A 113 3.14 13.96 -12.20
C GLU A 113 2.82 15.47 -12.07
N ASP A 114 2.35 15.93 -10.88
CA ASP A 114 2.01 17.34 -10.58
C ASP A 114 2.39 17.80 -9.15
N GLY A 115 3.22 17.03 -8.44
CA GLY A 115 3.65 17.34 -7.06
C GLY A 115 2.83 16.66 -5.94
N GLU A 116 1.69 16.04 -6.27
CA GLU A 116 0.88 15.29 -5.31
C GLU A 116 0.81 13.79 -5.64
N ILE A 117 0.94 12.96 -4.60
CA ILE A 117 0.79 11.51 -4.70
C ILE A 117 -0.70 11.18 -4.82
N HIS A 118 -1.06 10.38 -5.82
CA HIS A 118 -2.44 9.96 -6.02
C HIS A 118 -2.96 9.21 -4.76
N PRO A 119 -4.14 9.58 -4.19
CA PRO A 119 -4.60 9.05 -2.91
C PRO A 119 -4.80 7.53 -2.91
N GLU A 120 -5.11 6.94 -4.07
CA GLU A 120 -5.21 5.49 -4.22
C GLU A 120 -3.85 4.77 -4.06
N ILE A 121 -2.75 5.39 -4.48
CA ILE A 121 -1.40 4.84 -4.27
C ILE A 121 -1.10 4.80 -2.77
N CYS A 122 -1.45 5.85 -2.04
CA CYS A 122 -1.33 5.88 -0.57
C CYS A 122 -2.12 4.75 0.10
N ARG A 123 -3.36 4.51 -0.33
CA ARG A 123 -4.18 3.40 0.18
C ARG A 123 -3.52 2.04 -0.08
N LEU A 124 -2.95 1.84 -1.26
CA LEU A 124 -2.25 0.61 -1.60
C LEU A 124 -0.98 0.40 -0.77
N TYR A 125 -0.21 1.46 -0.48
CA TYR A 125 0.91 1.36 0.45
C TYR A 125 0.47 0.96 1.85
N ILE A 126 -0.59 1.59 2.37
CA ILE A 126 -1.13 1.24 3.69
C ILE A 126 -1.54 -0.23 3.70
N GLN A 127 -2.27 -0.69 2.69
CA GLN A 127 -2.70 -2.08 2.59
C GLN A 127 -1.52 -3.05 2.49
N LEU A 128 -0.51 -2.74 1.65
CA LEU A 128 0.70 -3.54 1.51
C LEU A 128 1.47 -3.62 2.84
N GLN A 129 1.60 -2.50 3.55
CA GLN A 129 2.27 -2.43 4.85
C GLN A 129 1.53 -3.28 5.90
N CYS A 130 0.20 -3.17 5.97
CA CYS A 130 -0.60 -4.04 6.84
C CYS A 130 -0.40 -5.52 6.51
N CYS A 131 -0.38 -5.88 5.22
CA CYS A 131 -0.12 -7.26 4.80
C CYS A 131 1.28 -7.72 5.21
N LEU A 132 2.31 -6.87 5.06
CA LEU A 132 3.68 -7.16 5.45
C LEU A 132 3.84 -7.39 6.96
N GLU A 133 3.20 -6.55 7.77
CA GLU A 133 3.22 -6.68 9.24
C GLU A 133 2.55 -7.98 9.69
N MET A 134 1.38 -8.29 9.12
CA MET A 134 0.69 -9.56 9.37
C MET A 134 1.55 -10.75 8.94
N TYR A 135 2.10 -10.71 7.72
CA TYR A 135 2.91 -11.81 7.18
C TYR A 135 4.17 -12.07 8.00
N THR A 136 4.87 -11.00 8.40
CA THR A 136 6.05 -11.09 9.26
C THR A 136 5.70 -11.70 10.61
N THR A 137 4.59 -11.29 11.19
CA THR A 137 4.09 -11.83 12.45
C THR A 137 3.79 -13.33 12.33
N GLU A 138 3.09 -13.75 11.28
CA GLU A 138 2.82 -15.18 11.03
C GLU A 138 4.12 -15.97 10.77
N MET A 139 5.09 -15.40 10.05
CA MET A 139 6.41 -16.02 9.87
C MET A 139 7.13 -16.24 11.21
N LEU A 140 7.13 -15.25 12.10
CA LEU A 140 7.74 -15.38 13.42
C LEU A 140 7.03 -16.43 14.28
N LYS A 141 5.68 -16.48 14.25
CA LYS A 141 4.89 -17.53 14.92
C LYS A 141 5.30 -18.93 14.41
N SER A 142 5.45 -19.09 13.10
CA SER A 142 5.85 -20.38 12.52
C SER A 142 7.21 -20.87 13.03
N ILE A 143 8.19 -19.97 13.16
CA ILE A 143 9.53 -20.31 13.66
C ILE A 143 9.45 -20.80 15.10
N CYS A 144 8.70 -20.08 15.94
CA CYS A 144 8.50 -20.46 17.34
C CYS A 144 7.84 -21.84 17.47
N LEU A 145 6.72 -22.05 16.78
CA LEU A 145 5.97 -23.32 16.83
C LEU A 145 6.81 -24.50 16.32
N LEU A 146 7.49 -24.35 15.17
CA LEU A 146 8.34 -25.38 14.61
C LEU A 146 9.57 -25.68 15.48
N GLY A 147 10.06 -24.69 16.24
CA GLY A 147 11.10 -24.87 17.25
C GLY A 147 10.60 -25.70 18.43
N SER A 148 9.43 -25.39 18.98
CA SER A 148 8.82 -26.13 20.10
C SER A 148 8.59 -27.61 19.79
N LEU A 149 8.22 -27.95 18.56
CA LEU A 149 8.09 -29.34 18.10
C LEU A 149 9.42 -30.09 18.05
N GLN A 150 10.54 -29.41 17.81
CA GLN A 150 11.86 -30.04 17.83
C GLN A 150 12.32 -30.40 19.26
N PHE A 151 11.92 -29.62 20.27
CA PHE A 151 12.26 -29.89 21.66
C PHE A 151 11.47 -31.07 22.24
N HIS A 152 10.19 -31.23 21.91
CA HIS A 152 9.39 -32.39 22.33
C HIS A 152 10.02 -33.72 21.89
N ARG A 153 10.68 -33.77 20.72
CA ARG A 153 11.38 -34.97 20.24
C ARG A 153 12.60 -35.35 21.09
N LYS A 154 13.25 -34.39 21.76
CA LYS A 154 14.39 -34.64 22.65
C LYS A 154 13.97 -35.09 24.06
N GLY A 155 12.73 -34.81 24.48
CA GLY A 155 12.21 -35.18 25.79
C GLY A 155 11.48 -36.53 25.86
N ILE A 156 11.33 -37.25 24.74
CA ILE A 156 10.62 -38.55 24.70
C ILE A 156 11.59 -39.76 24.82
N TYR A 157 12.90 -39.52 24.97
CA TYR A 157 13.91 -40.58 25.16
C TYR A 157 14.44 -40.70 26.60
N THR A 158 13.69 -40.23 27.60
CA THR A 158 14.02 -40.41 29.03
C THR A 158 12.91 -41.20 29.71
#